data_AF-A0A1F6BU85-F1
#
_entry.id   AF-A0A1F6BU85-F1
#
_cell.length_a   1.000
_cell.length_b   1.000
_cell.length_c   1.000
_cell.angle_alpha   90.00
_cell.angle_beta   90.00
_cell.angle_gamma   90.00
#
_symmetry.space_group_name_H-M   'P 1'
#
loop_
_entity.id
_entity.type
_entity.pdbx_description
1 polymer ?
#
loop_
_entity_poly.entity_id
_entity_poly.type
_entity_poly.pdbx_seq_one_letter_code
_entity_poly.pdbx_strand_id
1 'polypeptide(L)' 'MRQCAKCHKSYIKGGTRKLLRGHYNPTKTGKKKANLQWTRLLNSGLEGAPSKGKRVLVCVRCLKGLTKKAS' A
#
# COMPACT_ATOMS: atom_id res chain seq x y z
N MET A 1 -8.32 -8.53 -5.08
CA MET A 1 -8.03 -7.87 -3.78
C MET A 1 -7.25 -6.57 -3.99
N ARG A 2 -7.57 -5.48 -3.28
CA ARG A 2 -6.81 -4.22 -3.36
C ARG A 2 -5.44 -4.40 -2.70
N GLN A 3 -4.41 -4.58 -3.51
CA GLN A 3 -3.03 -4.81 -3.07
C GLN A 3 -2.06 -4.02 -3.93
N CYS A 4 -0.91 -3.65 -3.36
CA CYS A 4 0.17 -3.03 -4.13
C CYS A 4 0.78 -4.06 -5.08
N ALA A 5 0.88 -3.73 -6.37
CA ALA A 5 1.51 -4.58 -7.37
C ALA A 5 3.02 -4.80 -7.14
N LYS A 6 3.70 -3.92 -6.38
CA LYS A 6 5.15 -3.98 -6.13
C LYS A 6 5.54 -4.65 -4.82
N CYS A 7 4.85 -4.33 -3.71
CA CYS A 7 5.20 -4.84 -2.38
C CYS A 7 4.11 -5.71 -1.75
N HIS A 8 3.07 -6.03 -2.52
CA HIS A 8 1.92 -6.85 -2.11
C HIS A 8 1.17 -6.36 -0.86
N LYS A 9 1.51 -5.16 -0.37
CA LYS A 9 0.87 -4.56 0.79
C LYS A 9 -0.62 -4.35 0.53
N SER A 10 -1.43 -4.93 1.40
CA SER A 10 -2.88 -4.86 1.36
C SER A 10 -3.41 -4.23 2.67
N TYR A 11 -4.52 -4.71 3.21
CA TYR A 11 -5.05 -4.24 4.48
C TYR A 11 -4.42 -5.01 5.65
N ILE A 12 -4.23 -4.33 6.77
CA ILE A 12 -3.80 -4.95 8.03
C ILE A 12 -4.97 -4.88 9.02
N LYS A 13 -5.28 -6.00 9.66
CA LYS A 13 -6.23 -6.03 10.78
C LYS A 13 -5.48 -5.64 12.06
N GLY A 14 -6.08 -4.80 12.89
CA GLY A 14 -5.51 -4.42 14.18
C GLY A 14 -6.58 -4.05 15.19
N GLY A 15 -6.35 -4.36 16.46
CA GLY A 15 -7.20 -3.92 17.55
C GLY A 15 -7.17 -2.40 17.68
N THR A 16 -8.34 -1.78 17.86
CA THR A 16 -8.40 -0.37 18.25
C THR A 16 -8.33 -0.26 19.77
N ARG A 17 -7.48 0.64 20.25
CA ARG A 17 -7.33 0.95 21.68
C ARG A 17 -7.94 2.32 21.89
N LYS A 18 -8.90 2.43 22.80
CA LYS A 18 -9.48 3.70 23.24
C LYS A 18 -8.93 3.92 24.64
N LEU A 19 -8.11 4.98 24.80
CA LEU A 19 -7.62 5.64 26.04
C LEU A 19 -6.09 5.91 26.04
N LEU A 20 -5.72 7.13 26.44
CA LEU A 20 -4.36 7.60 26.68
C LEU A 20 -3.81 6.95 27.98
N ARG A 21 -2.63 6.32 27.86
CA ARG A 21 -1.69 5.79 28.87
C ARG A 21 -2.17 4.93 30.07
N GLY A 22 -3.44 4.89 30.46
CA GLY A 22 -3.86 4.25 31.74
C GLY A 22 -4.83 3.06 31.68
N HIS A 23 -5.66 2.94 30.64
CA HIS A 23 -6.69 1.88 30.58
C HIS A 23 -6.73 1.21 29.21
N TYR A 24 -5.92 0.17 29.06
CA TYR A 24 -5.82 -0.63 27.83
C TYR A 24 -7.00 -1.60 27.68
N ASN A 25 -8.23 -1.10 27.53
CA ASN A 25 -9.36 -1.97 27.22
C ASN A 25 -9.36 -2.26 25.70
N PRO A 26 -9.14 -3.52 25.26
CA PRO A 26 -9.22 -3.86 23.84
C PRO A 26 -10.66 -3.62 23.37
N THR A 27 -10.83 -2.73 22.39
CA THR A 27 -12.16 -2.41 21.85
C THR A 27 -12.43 -3.24 20.60
N LYS A 28 -12.85 -2.62 19.50
CA LYS A 28 -13.19 -3.33 18.26
C LYS A 28 -11.95 -3.53 17.39
N THR A 29 -11.92 -4.61 16.61
CA THR A 29 -10.89 -4.77 15.58
C THR A 29 -11.25 -3.94 14.35
N GLY A 30 -10.28 -3.20 13.84
CA GLY A 30 -10.39 -2.38 12.63
C GLY A 30 -9.48 -2.89 11.52
N LYS A 31 -9.78 -2.48 10.28
CA LYS A 31 -8.89 -2.70 9.14
C LYS A 31 -8.23 -1.37 8.78
N LYS A 32 -6.89 -1.34 8.74
CA LYS A 32 -6.12 -0.22 8.20
C LYS A 32 -5.75 -0.56 6.76
N LYS A 33 -6.31 0.20 5.80
CA LYS A 33 -6.05 0.02 4.37
C LYS A 33 -4.70 0.62 4.01
N ALA A 34 -3.95 -0.04 3.13
CA ALA A 34 -2.80 0.59 2.49
C ALA A 34 -3.23 1.80 1.65
N ASN A 35 -2.44 2.87 1.70
CA ASN A 35 -2.62 4.02 0.81
C ASN A 35 -2.15 3.65 -0.61
N LEU A 36 -3.08 3.09 -1.40
CA LEU A 36 -2.89 2.64 -2.77
C LEU A 36 -3.38 3.72 -3.74
N GLN A 37 -2.58 4.01 -4.75
CA GLN A 37 -2.88 4.97 -5.81
C GLN A 37 -2.79 4.27 -7.16
N TRP A 38 -3.58 4.73 -8.12
CA TRP A 38 -3.47 4.27 -9.51
C TRP A 38 -2.23 4.89 -10.14
N THR A 39 -1.44 4.07 -10.82
CA THR A 39 -0.22 4.50 -11.48
C THR A 39 -0.11 3.80 -12.82
N ARG A 40 0.28 4.54 -13.85
CA ARG A 40 0.56 3.99 -15.17
C ARG A 40 2.04 3.63 -15.24
N LEU A 41 2.36 2.36 -15.50
CA LEU A 41 3.75 1.94 -15.69
C LEU A 41 4.17 2.26 -17.13
N LEU A 42 5.12 3.18 -17.26
CA LEU A 42 5.66 3.63 -18.56
C LEU A 42 6.65 2.63 -19.15
N ASN A 43 7.41 1.93 -18.30
CA ASN A 43 8.41 0.93 -18.69
C ASN A 43 8.04 -0.43 -18.07
N SER A 44 8.21 -1.51 -18.83
CA SER A 44 7.95 -2.90 -18.46
C SER A 44 8.86 -3.45 -17.34
N GLY A 45 9.63 -2.60 -16.66
CA GLY A 45 10.68 -2.98 -15.71
C GLY A 45 10.22 -3.26 -14.28
N LEU A 46 8.99 -3.73 -14.07
CA LEU A 46 8.64 -4.42 -12.83
C LEU A 46 8.52 -5.91 -13.16
N GLU A 47 9.44 -6.73 -12.65
CA GLU A 47 9.25 -8.18 -12.63
C GLU A 47 7.91 -8.47 -11.91
N GLY A 48 7.00 -9.15 -12.61
CA GLY A 48 5.66 -9.44 -12.14
C GLY A 48 4.58 -8.37 -12.40
N ALA A 49 4.89 -7.22 -13.03
CA ALA A 49 3.85 -6.27 -13.46
C ALA A 49 3.36 -6.55 -14.89
N PRO A 50 2.06 -6.38 -15.15
CA PRO A 50 1.53 -6.59 -16.48
C PRO A 50 2.04 -5.49 -17.43
N SER A 51 2.33 -5.91 -18.66
CA SER A 51 2.64 -5.18 -19.91
C SER A 51 2.66 -3.63 -19.84
N LYS A 52 3.68 -3.03 -20.49
CA LYS A 52 3.86 -1.59 -20.73
C LYS A 52 2.52 -0.87 -20.99
N GLY A 53 2.23 0.20 -20.25
CA GLY A 53 1.05 1.05 -20.46
C GLY A 53 -0.19 0.73 -19.61
N LYS A 54 -0.21 -0.38 -18.85
CA LYS A 54 -1.33 -0.72 -17.95
C LYS A 54 -1.33 0.14 -16.67
N ARG A 55 -2.54 0.42 -16.17
CA ARG A 55 -2.76 1.03 -14.85
C ARG A 55 -2.69 -0.04 -13.79
N VAL A 56 -1.88 0.18 -12.76
CA VAL A 56 -1.73 -0.71 -11.61
C VAL A 56 -1.94 0.06 -10.31
N LEU A 57 -2.34 -0.65 -9.26
CA LEU A 57 -2.42 -0.09 -7.91
C LEU A 57 -1.06 -0.22 -7.22
N VAL A 58 -0.50 0.91 -6.78
CA VAL A 58 0.80 0.97 -6.11
C VAL A 58 0.67 1.79 -4.82
N CYS A 59 1.32 1.36 -3.74
CA CYS A 59 1.30 2.15 -2.51
C CYS A 59 2.16 3.42 -2.65
N VAL A 60 1.80 4.49 -1.95
CA VAL A 60 2.49 5.79 -2.08
C VAL A 60 4.01 5.69 -1.80
N ARG A 61 4.44 4.82 -0.87
CA ARG A 61 5.87 4.57 -0.62
C ARG A 61 6.58 4.01 -1.85
N CYS A 62 5.97 3.01 -2.50
CA CYS A 62 6.50 2.42 -3.72
C CYS A 62 6.45 3.41 -4.89
N LEU A 63 5.39 4.23 -4.98
CA LEU A 63 5.24 5.26 -6.00
C LEU A 63 6.38 6.28 -5.94
N LYS A 64 6.70 6.79 -4.74
CA LYS A 64 7.84 7.70 -4.53
C LYS A 64 9.19 7.10 -4.94
N GLY A 65 9.35 5.78 -4.79
CA GLY A 65 10.57 5.08 -5.22
C GLY A 65 10.65 4.85 -6.73
N LEU A 66 9.52 4.87 -7.45
CA LEU A 66 9.51 4.76 -8.90
C LEU A 66 9.92 6.08 -9.58
N THR A 67 9.55 7.22 -8.98
CA THR A 67 9.91 8.55 -9.52
C THR A 67 11.37 8.93 -9.25
N LYS A 68 12.02 8.31 -8.25
CA LYS A 68 13.43 8.60 -7.89
C LYS A 68 14.48 7.87 -8.74
N LYS A 69 14.11 6.96 -9.65
CA LYS A 69 15.05 6.35 -10.61
C LYS A 69 15.35 7.29 -11.80
N ALA A 70 15.84 8.48 -11.48
CA ALA A 70 16.34 9.47 -12.41
C ALA A 70 17.56 10.14 -11.77
N SER A 71 18.62 9.37 -11.57
CA SER A 71 19.99 9.80 -11.25
C SER A 71 20.93 8.64 -11.54
#